data_AF-A0A3E0MEZ2-F1
#
_entry.id   AF-A0A3E0MEZ2-F1
#
_cell.length_a   1.000
_cell.length_b   1.000
_cell.length_c   1.000
_cell.angle_alpha   90.00
_cell.angle_beta   90.00
_cell.angle_gamma   90.00
#
_symmetry.space_group_name_H-M   'P 1'
#
loop_
_entity.id
_entity.type
_entity.pdbx_description
1 polymer ?
#
loop_
_entity_poly.entity_id
_entity_poly.type
_entity_poly.pdbx_seq_one_letter_code
_entity_poly.pdbx_strand_id
1 'polypeptide(L)'
;MEEQILMALEYWREYRTYYHIGTSRGIDETTAMRIIKKVEDILIKSGLFNLPGKKTLVRESISVERVGVDVTEHEIERPKKKQKRYYSGKQKCHTIKSQIVADVKTRMILCTAFGTGRTHDFKVW
;
A
#
# COMPACT_ATOMS: atom_id res chain seq x y z
N MET A 1 18.12 16.61 -1.70
CA MET A 1 16.81 16.22 -1.14
C MET A 1 16.00 15.45 -2.18
N GLU A 2 15.85 16.00 -3.40
CA GLU A 2 15.13 15.37 -4.51
C GLU A 2 15.60 13.96 -4.85
N GLU A 3 16.91 13.72 -4.94
CA GLU A 3 17.48 12.38 -5.18
C GLU A 3 17.05 11.34 -4.15
N GLN A 4 16.93 11.73 -2.89
CA GLN A 4 16.50 10.82 -1.83
C GLN A 4 15.01 10.45 -1.99
N ILE A 5 14.19 11.42 -2.38
CA ILE A 5 12.77 11.21 -2.67
C ILE A 5 12.61 10.32 -3.90
N LEU A 6 13.39 10.56 -4.96
CA LEU A 6 13.36 9.75 -6.17
C LEU A 6 13.71 8.28 -5.88
N MET A 7 14.74 8.03 -5.07
CA MET A 7 15.08 6.67 -4.62
C MET A 7 13.94 5.97 -3.88
N ALA A 8 13.22 6.68 -3.02
CA ALA A 8 12.07 6.12 -2.32
C ALA A 8 10.89 5.84 -3.27
N LEU A 9 10.65 6.73 -4.23
CA LEU A 9 9.61 6.55 -5.25
C LEU A 9 9.92 5.38 -6.18
N GLU A 10 11.17 5.22 -6.64
CA GLU A 10 11.64 4.07 -7.42
C GLU A 10 11.41 2.76 -6.64
N TYR A 11 11.78 2.75 -5.36
CA TYR A 11 11.56 1.61 -4.47
C TYR A 11 10.08 1.22 -4.38
N TRP A 12 9.18 2.16 -4.10
CA TRP A 12 7.75 1.85 -3.96
C TRP A 12 7.07 1.52 -5.29
N ARG A 13 7.49 2.15 -6.40
CA ARG A 13 6.88 1.96 -7.72
C ARG A 13 7.30 0.66 -8.38
N GLU A 14 8.59 0.33 -8.32
CA GLU A 14 9.17 -0.81 -9.05
C GLU A 14 9.47 -2.00 -8.14
N TYR A 15 9.35 -1.84 -6.82
CA TYR A 15 9.67 -2.87 -5.83
C TYR A 15 11.11 -3.43 -5.96
N ARG A 16 12.02 -2.62 -6.50
CA ARG A 16 13.43 -2.99 -6.69
C ARG A 16 14.11 -3.21 -5.35
N THR A 17 15.03 -4.17 -5.29
CA THR A 17 15.80 -4.39 -4.05
C THR A 17 16.72 -3.22 -3.78
N TYR A 18 17.06 -2.99 -2.50
CA TYR A 18 18.03 -1.96 -2.11
C TYR A 18 19.38 -2.16 -2.81
N TYR A 19 19.79 -3.41 -3.02
CA TYR A 19 20.96 -3.76 -3.81
C TYR A 19 20.89 -3.23 -5.25
N HIS A 20 19.77 -3.44 -5.96
CA HIS A 20 19.60 -2.96 -7.33
C HIS A 20 19.62 -1.43 -7.41
N ILE A 21 18.96 -0.74 -6.47
CA ILE A 21 18.91 0.73 -6.39
C ILE A 21 20.29 1.28 -6.06
N GLY A 22 21.01 0.65 -5.12
CA GLY A 22 22.37 1.03 -4.76
C GLY A 22 23.33 0.89 -5.93
N THR A 23 23.28 -0.25 -6.61
CA THR A 23 24.12 -0.54 -7.79
C THR A 23 23.87 0.46 -8.92
N SER A 24 22.61 0.77 -9.25
CA SER A 24 22.29 1.72 -10.32
C SER A 24 22.73 3.16 -10.02
N ARG A 25 22.92 3.50 -8.75
CA ARG A 25 23.31 4.83 -8.28
C ARG A 25 24.75 4.90 -7.75
N GLY A 26 25.52 3.81 -7.85
CA GLY A 26 26.92 3.75 -7.41
C GLY A 26 27.12 3.86 -5.89
N ILE A 27 26.15 3.41 -5.09
CA ILE A 27 26.21 3.44 -3.62
C ILE A 27 26.01 2.05 -3.02
N ASP A 28 26.47 1.88 -1.78
CA ASP A 28 26.26 0.63 -1.04
C ASP A 28 24.77 0.38 -0.73
N GLU A 29 24.37 -0.89 -0.70
CA GLU A 29 23.01 -1.32 -0.38
C GLU A 29 22.51 -0.75 0.95
N THR A 30 23.38 -0.71 1.98
CA THR A 30 23.05 -0.17 3.29
C THR A 30 22.77 1.33 3.22
N THR A 31 23.47 2.04 2.33
CA THR A 31 23.27 3.48 2.11
C THR A 31 21.92 3.73 1.44
N ALA A 32 21.58 2.94 0.42
CA ALA A 32 20.27 3.00 -0.22
C ALA A 32 19.13 2.76 0.77
N MET A 33 19.23 1.70 1.60
CA MET A 33 18.25 1.40 2.65
C MET A 33 18.10 2.55 3.65
N ARG A 34 19.21 3.14 4.11
CA ARG A 34 19.18 4.28 5.07
C ARG A 34 18.51 5.52 4.48
N ILE A 35 18.76 5.81 3.20
CA ILE A 35 18.15 6.95 2.51
C ILE A 35 16.63 6.76 2.40
N ILE A 36 16.18 5.61 1.93
CA ILE A 36 14.75 5.33 1.74
C ILE A 36 14.02 5.36 3.08
N LYS A 37 14.56 4.70 4.12
CA LYS A 37 14.00 4.74 5.47
C LYS A 37 13.92 6.16 6.05
N LYS A 38 14.94 7.00 5.81
CA LYS A 38 14.91 8.38 6.26
C LYS A 38 13.76 9.17 5.63
N VAL A 39 13.50 8.97 4.34
CA VAL A 39 12.37 9.60 3.65
C VAL A 39 11.04 9.08 4.21
N GLU A 40 10.90 7.76 4.39
CA GLU A 40 9.73 7.15 5.03
C GLU A 40 9.45 7.77 6.41
N ASP A 41 10.47 7.83 7.27
CA ASP A 41 10.34 8.38 8.63
C ASP A 41 9.88 9.84 8.63
N ILE A 42 10.40 10.66 7.70
CA ILE A 42 9.99 12.07 7.57
C ILE A 42 8.52 12.17 7.15
N LEU A 43 8.10 11.39 6.15
CA LEU A 43 6.73 11.41 5.65
C LEU A 43 5.74 10.91 6.70
N ILE A 44 6.08 9.84 7.41
CA ILE A 44 5.28 9.31 8.52
C ILE A 44 5.14 10.37 9.63
N LYS A 45 6.25 11.01 10.04
CA LYS A 45 6.23 12.06 11.07
C LYS A 45 5.46 13.31 10.65
N SER A 46 5.44 13.64 9.36
CA SER A 46 4.70 14.80 8.86
C SER A 46 3.18 14.67 9.07
N GLY A 47 2.67 13.43 9.08
CA GLY A 47 1.24 13.15 9.15
C GLY A 47 0.41 13.60 7.95
N LEU A 48 1.02 14.26 6.95
CA LEU A 48 0.33 14.79 5.76
C LEU A 48 -0.29 13.68 4.89
N PHE A 49 0.29 12.47 4.94
CA PHE A 49 -0.15 11.32 4.16
C PHE A 49 -0.93 10.31 5.00
N ASN A 50 -1.32 10.67 6.22
CA ASN A 50 -2.15 9.81 7.04
C ASN A 50 -3.54 9.69 6.44
N LEU A 51 -4.02 8.46 6.31
CA LEU A 51 -5.40 8.23 5.94
C LEU A 51 -6.33 8.78 7.03
N PRO A 52 -7.44 9.43 6.67
CA PRO A 52 -8.37 9.99 7.64
C PRO A 52 -9.10 8.88 8.44
N GLY A 53 -8.98 7.62 8.01
CA GLY A 53 -9.45 6.44 8.74
C GLY A 53 -10.94 6.17 8.57
N LYS A 54 -11.37 4.93 8.88
CA LYS A 54 -12.76 4.47 8.64
C LYS A 54 -13.84 5.31 9.30
N LYS A 55 -13.53 5.90 10.47
CA LYS A 55 -14.49 6.75 11.22
C LYS A 55 -14.83 8.04 10.48
N THR A 56 -14.01 8.46 9.53
CA THR A 56 -14.28 9.66 8.73
C THR A 56 -15.48 9.49 7.80
N LEU A 57 -15.78 8.25 7.35
CA LEU A 57 -17.00 7.96 6.59
C LEU A 57 -18.28 8.13 7.42
N VAL A 58 -18.17 8.07 8.75
CA VAL A 58 -19.30 8.14 9.69
C VAL A 58 -19.48 9.54 10.27
N ARG A 59 -18.44 10.39 10.16
CA ARG A 59 -18.49 11.76 10.68
C ARG A 59 -19.10 12.69 9.64
N GLU A 60 -20.00 13.57 10.10
CA GLU A 60 -20.68 14.60 9.30
C GLU A 60 -19.71 15.61 8.64
N SER A 61 -18.42 15.57 8.98
CA SER A 61 -17.40 16.51 8.52
C SER A 61 -17.01 16.35 7.04
N ILE A 62 -17.37 15.24 6.38
CA ILE A 62 -17.10 15.05 4.94
C ILE A 62 -18.41 14.76 4.22
N SER A 63 -18.86 15.71 3.39
CA SER A 63 -19.97 15.50 2.45
C SER A 63 -19.51 14.58 1.31
N VAL A 64 -19.49 13.27 1.54
CA VAL A 64 -19.16 12.31 0.51
C VAL A 64 -20.42 11.99 -0.28
N GLU A 65 -20.55 12.57 -1.48
CA GLU A 65 -21.71 12.32 -2.36
C GLU A 65 -21.64 10.92 -2.96
N ARG A 66 -20.46 10.50 -3.42
CA ARG A 66 -20.22 9.20 -4.06
C ARG A 66 -18.88 8.62 -3.67
N VAL A 67 -18.89 7.33 -3.37
CA VAL A 67 -17.71 6.56 -3.01
C VAL A 67 -17.41 5.56 -4.11
N GLY A 68 -16.17 5.51 -4.56
CA GLY A 68 -15.62 4.44 -5.36
C GLY A 68 -14.98 3.41 -4.44
N VAL A 69 -15.33 2.14 -4.64
CA VAL A 69 -14.68 1.02 -3.96
C VAL A 69 -13.96 0.20 -5.01
N ASP A 70 -12.63 0.15 -4.90
CA ASP A 70 -11.80 -0.71 -5.72
C ASP A 70 -11.16 -1.79 -4.85
N VAL A 71 -11.03 -2.99 -5.42
CA VAL A 71 -10.41 -4.12 -4.74
C VAL A 71 -9.48 -4.85 -5.70
N THR A 72 -8.22 -4.90 -5.30
CA THR A 72 -7.16 -5.54 -6.07
C THR A 72 -6.53 -6.67 -5.25
N GLU A 73 -6.28 -7.81 -5.89
CA GLU A 73 -5.59 -8.95 -5.31
C GLU A 73 -4.11 -8.92 -5.72
N HIS A 74 -3.22 -8.98 -4.74
CA HIS A 74 -1.77 -8.91 -4.94
C HIS A 74 -1.11 -10.20 -4.46
N GLU A 75 -0.14 -10.70 -5.23
CA GLU A 75 0.71 -11.80 -4.80
C GLU A 75 1.59 -11.39 -3.61
N ILE A 76 1.79 -12.35 -2.70
CA ILE A 76 2.66 -12.20 -1.55
C ILE A 76 3.60 -13.38 -1.43
N GLU A 77 4.70 -13.19 -0.69
CA GLU A 77 5.57 -14.30 -0.32
C GLU A 77 4.77 -15.37 0.45
N ARG A 78 5.10 -16.65 0.18
CA ARG A 78 4.44 -17.80 0.81
C ARG A 78 4.52 -17.70 2.34
N PRO A 79 3.38 -17.57 3.06
CA PRO A 79 3.39 -17.43 4.51
C PRO A 79 4.00 -18.65 5.22
N LYS A 80 4.77 -18.45 6.29
CA LYS A 80 5.31 -19.58 7.08
C LYS A 80 4.22 -20.33 7.88
N LYS A 81 3.14 -19.65 8.25
CA LYS A 81 2.00 -20.21 9.01
C LYS A 81 0.68 -19.92 8.30
N LYS A 82 -0.32 -20.80 8.48
CA LYS A 82 -1.69 -20.63 7.94
C LYS A 82 -1.75 -20.39 6.42
N GLN A 83 -0.84 -21.00 5.65
CA GLN A 83 -0.72 -20.86 4.18
C GLN A 83 -2.04 -20.97 3.43
N LYS A 84 -2.85 -21.99 3.75
CA LYS A 84 -4.16 -22.25 3.15
C LYS A 84 -5.15 -21.08 3.25
N ARG A 85 -4.95 -20.12 4.17
CA ARG A 85 -5.79 -18.92 4.29
C ARG A 85 -5.47 -17.90 3.20
N TYR A 86 -4.21 -17.80 2.79
CA TYR A 86 -3.73 -16.84 1.81
C TYR A 86 -3.69 -17.43 0.39
N TYR A 87 -3.76 -18.75 0.24
CA TYR A 87 -3.78 -19.37 -1.06
C TYR A 87 -5.06 -19.05 -1.84
N SER A 88 -4.92 -18.41 -2.99
CA SER A 88 -5.99 -18.09 -3.93
C SER A 88 -6.11 -19.17 -4.99
N GLY A 89 -7.28 -19.81 -5.06
CA GLY A 89 -7.55 -20.80 -6.11
C GLY A 89 -7.61 -20.19 -7.51
N LYS A 90 -7.99 -18.91 -7.62
CA LYS A 90 -8.11 -18.19 -8.89
C LYS A 90 -6.73 -17.83 -9.45
N GLN A 91 -5.88 -17.21 -8.62
CA GLN A 91 -4.53 -16.80 -9.01
C GLN A 91 -3.51 -17.94 -8.94
N LYS A 92 -3.86 -19.05 -8.28
CA LYS A 92 -3.01 -20.23 -8.03
C LYS A 92 -1.73 -19.92 -7.22
N CYS A 93 -1.68 -18.79 -6.52
CA CYS A 93 -0.58 -18.36 -5.64
C CYS A 93 -1.10 -17.84 -4.29
N HIS A 94 -0.21 -17.39 -3.39
CA HIS A 94 -0.60 -16.79 -2.11
C HIS A 94 -0.81 -15.30 -2.32
N THR A 95 -1.96 -14.78 -1.87
CA THR A 95 -2.36 -13.40 -2.15
C THR A 95 -3.04 -12.72 -0.97
N ILE A 96 -3.04 -11.38 -1.01
CA ILE A 96 -3.81 -10.50 -0.14
C ILE A 96 -4.74 -9.67 -1.03
N LYS A 97 -5.97 -9.42 -0.55
CA LYS A 97 -6.88 -8.45 -1.16
C LYS A 97 -6.70 -7.10 -0.48
N SER A 98 -6.40 -6.09 -1.26
CA SER A 98 -6.34 -4.69 -0.85
C SER A 98 -7.61 -4.00 -1.34
N GLN A 99 -8.37 -3.44 -0.41
CA GLN A 99 -9.58 -2.67 -0.70
C GLN A 99 -9.31 -1.20 -0.44
N ILE A 100 -9.69 -0.35 -1.39
CA ILE A 100 -9.52 1.09 -1.32
C ILE A 100 -10.88 1.73 -1.50
N VAL A 101 -11.22 2.60 -0.56
CA VAL A 101 -12.43 3.40 -0.57
C VAL A 101 -12.01 4.85 -0.80
N ALA A 102 -12.44 5.44 -1.91
CA ALA A 102 -12.09 6.79 -2.28
C ALA A 102 -13.34 7.62 -2.59
N ASP A 103 -13.28 8.92 -2.29
CA ASP A 103 -14.27 9.87 -2.78
C ASP A 103 -14.03 10.08 -4.28
N VAL A 104 -15.04 9.82 -5.10
CA VAL A 104 -14.95 9.93 -6.56
C VAL A 104 -14.69 11.36 -6.99
N LYS A 105 -15.22 12.35 -6.26
CA LYS A 105 -15.12 13.77 -6.62
C LYS A 105 -13.73 14.32 -6.31
N THR A 106 -13.26 14.15 -5.08
CA THR A 106 -11.95 14.68 -4.64
C THR A 106 -10.78 13.77 -4.98
N ARG A 107 -11.05 12.50 -5.35
CA ARG A 107 -10.06 11.42 -5.51
C ARG A 107 -9.27 11.13 -4.23
N MET A 108 -9.75 11.59 -3.08
CA MET A 108 -9.12 11.35 -1.80
C MET A 108 -9.39 9.91 -1.34
N ILE A 109 -8.34 9.22 -0.90
CA ILE A 109 -8.47 7.91 -0.26
C ILE A 109 -9.03 8.11 1.15
N LEU A 110 -10.21 7.58 1.40
CA LEU A 110 -10.92 7.71 2.68
C LEU A 110 -10.50 6.61 3.65
N CYS A 111 -10.47 5.37 3.19
CA CYS A 111 -9.94 4.27 3.97
C CYS A 111 -9.42 3.12 3.10
N THR A 112 -8.58 2.29 3.70
CA THR A 112 -8.12 1.04 3.13
C THR A 112 -8.46 -0.12 4.06
N ALA A 113 -8.64 -1.31 3.49
CA ALA A 113 -8.81 -2.54 4.23
C ALA A 113 -8.06 -3.68 3.54
N PHE A 114 -7.50 -4.58 4.33
CA PHE A 114 -6.75 -5.72 3.81
C PHE A 114 -7.37 -7.02 4.31
N GLY A 115 -7.50 -7.99 3.41
CA GLY A 115 -8.07 -9.29 3.69
C GLY A 115 -7.32 -10.42 2.99
N THR A 116 -7.64 -11.65 3.33
CA THR A 116 -7.04 -12.82 2.68
C THR A 116 -7.51 -12.96 1.23
N GLY A 117 -6.59 -13.31 0.32
CA GLY A 117 -6.85 -13.56 -1.10
C GLY A 117 -7.99 -14.54 -1.41
N ARG A 118 -8.12 -15.57 -0.57
CA ARG A 118 -9.13 -16.63 -0.72
C ARG A 118 -10.57 -16.15 -0.60
N THR A 119 -10.82 -15.03 0.08
CA THR A 119 -12.18 -14.56 0.35
C THR A 119 -12.83 -14.06 -0.94
N HIS A 120 -14.06 -14.52 -1.22
CA HIS A 120 -14.87 -14.00 -2.32
C HIS A 120 -15.13 -12.50 -2.16
N ASP A 121 -15.56 -11.87 -3.24
CA ASP A 121 -15.75 -10.43 -3.31
C ASP A 121 -16.73 -9.93 -2.23
N PHE A 122 -16.57 -8.66 -1.88
CA PHE A 122 -17.21 -8.02 -0.73
C PHE A 122 -18.73 -8.06 -0.87
N LYS A 123 -19.40 -8.44 0.22
CA LYS A 123 -20.83 -8.16 0.39
C LYS A 123 -20.96 -6.70 0.79
N VAL A 124 -21.63 -5.93 -0.06
CA VAL A 124 -22.18 -4.62 0.31
C VAL A 124 -23.52 -4.93 0.99
N TRP A 125 -23.64 -4.57 2.26
CA TRP A 125 -24.87 -4.70 3.04
C TRP A 125 -25.63 -3.38 2.99
#